data_AF-A0A7J7JUY7-F1
#
_entry.id   AF-A0A7J7JUY7-F1
#
_cell.length_a   1.000
_cell.length_b   1.000
_cell.length_c   1.000
_cell.angle_alpha   90.00
_cell.angle_beta   90.00
_cell.angle_gamma   90.00
#
_symmetry.space_group_name_H-M   'P 1'
#
loop_
_entity.id
_entity.type
_entity.pdbx_description
1 polymer ?
#
loop_
_entity_poly.entity_id
_entity_poly.type
_entity_poly.pdbx_seq_one_letter_code
_entity_poly.pdbx_strand_id
1 'polypeptide(L)'
;MGEEHIARRCGSDAVQYLQFQQYIIAYMALITLLSLVVILPVNISGNEDDTVTDYGFTTISNVDVNSPKLWVHTLMSLAFLIIAIAFMRRFSAKLDVENEDDACRTLMLSYIPKDKCFKNTILQHFKEAYPGVVVDDVQFSFNIKTLANLDDHRRRAHEGKTTSVDLKDKTGNRPTMVPYYFGRLCCCCHNCGCKQVDAIDYYTGEEDRLEQAMEKEKVNAFQECTGIAFVIFNTEQMAHKLYYDYNSAICSKTKPQKSSISKEVDSANWDVEFAPDPNDIYWQNLSVTPFKWWLRAIFINMVVLLILFFLTTPSAILTDKGRDPNNSNLRVSFYLHGL
;
A
#
# COMPACT_ATOMS: atom_id res chain seq x y z
N MET A 1 -24.58 -15.81 1.21
CA MET A 1 -24.40 -14.63 2.08
C MET A 1 -24.57 -13.43 1.17
N GLY A 2 -25.56 -12.57 1.42
CA GLY A 2 -25.84 -11.42 0.55
C GLY A 2 -24.80 -10.30 0.69
N GLU A 3 -24.66 -9.45 -0.33
CA GLU A 3 -23.70 -8.33 -0.36
C GLU A 3 -23.84 -7.42 0.87
N GLU A 4 -25.06 -7.11 1.29
CA GLU A 4 -25.36 -6.29 2.48
C GLU A 4 -24.82 -6.90 3.78
N HIS A 5 -24.86 -8.22 3.90
CA HIS A 5 -24.34 -8.92 5.08
C HIS A 5 -22.80 -8.93 5.10
N ILE A 6 -22.16 -8.91 3.93
CA ILE A 6 -20.70 -8.78 3.81
C ILE A 6 -20.29 -7.35 4.11
N ALA A 7 -20.97 -6.35 3.55
CA ALA A 7 -20.73 -4.93 3.82
C ALA A 7 -20.75 -4.65 5.32
N ARG A 8 -21.79 -5.13 6.01
CA ARG A 8 -21.94 -4.91 7.46
C ARG A 8 -20.84 -5.54 8.32
N ARG A 9 -20.23 -6.63 7.86
CA ARG A 9 -19.25 -7.40 8.65
C ARG A 9 -17.80 -7.10 8.29
N CYS A 10 -17.55 -6.80 7.02
CA CYS A 10 -16.22 -6.73 6.42
C CYS A 10 -15.92 -5.37 5.76
N GLY A 11 -16.89 -4.46 5.68
CA GLY A 11 -16.74 -3.15 5.04
C GLY A 11 -17.13 -3.12 3.56
N SER A 12 -17.26 -1.92 3.02
CA SER A 12 -17.55 -1.62 1.61
C SER A 12 -16.44 -2.12 0.68
N ASP A 13 -15.17 -1.88 1.04
CA ASP A 13 -13.99 -2.31 0.28
C ASP A 13 -13.96 -3.82 0.01
N ALA A 14 -14.33 -4.62 1.02
CA ALA A 14 -14.39 -6.06 0.87
C ALA A 14 -15.46 -6.50 -0.14
N VAL A 15 -16.59 -5.79 -0.19
CA VAL A 15 -17.65 -6.05 -1.18
C VAL A 15 -17.14 -5.69 -2.57
N GLN A 16 -16.52 -4.53 -2.74
CA GLN A 16 -15.95 -4.09 -4.02
C GLN A 16 -14.90 -5.09 -4.54
N TYR A 17 -14.00 -5.55 -3.66
CA TYR A 17 -12.99 -6.56 -4.01
C TYR A 17 -13.62 -7.89 -4.45
N LEU A 18 -14.62 -8.38 -3.72
CA LEU A 18 -15.29 -9.64 -4.06
C LEU A 18 -16.10 -9.53 -5.35
N GLN A 19 -16.76 -8.40 -5.58
CA GLN A 19 -17.42 -8.12 -6.85
C GLN A 19 -16.41 -8.12 -7.99
N PHE A 20 -15.28 -7.43 -7.85
CA PHE A 20 -14.21 -7.44 -8.86
C PHE A 20 -13.76 -8.88 -9.19
N GLN A 21 -13.56 -9.72 -8.18
CA GLN A 21 -13.22 -11.13 -8.38
C GLN A 21 -14.30 -11.91 -9.13
N GLN A 22 -15.58 -11.70 -8.82
CA GLN A 22 -16.67 -12.34 -9.56
C GLN A 22 -16.66 -11.95 -11.04
N TYR A 23 -16.38 -10.68 -11.35
CA TYR A 23 -16.25 -10.21 -12.75
C TYR A 23 -15.05 -10.85 -13.46
N ILE A 24 -13.90 -10.98 -12.79
CA ILE A 24 -12.74 -11.69 -13.35
C ILE A 24 -13.07 -13.16 -13.59
N ILE A 25 -13.65 -13.86 -12.63
CA ILE A 25 -13.99 -15.29 -12.76
C ILE A 25 -14.98 -15.50 -13.92
N ALA A 26 -16.01 -14.66 -14.01
CA ALA A 26 -16.98 -14.73 -15.10
C ALA A 26 -16.33 -14.44 -16.46
N TYR A 27 -15.44 -13.44 -16.55
CA TYR A 27 -14.68 -13.14 -17.76
C TYR A 27 -13.77 -14.31 -18.16
N MET A 28 -13.02 -14.86 -17.21
CA MET A 28 -12.13 -16.01 -17.42
C MET A 28 -12.93 -17.23 -17.91
N ALA A 29 -14.05 -17.56 -17.27
CA ALA A 29 -14.91 -18.66 -17.70
C ALA A 29 -15.44 -18.46 -19.13
N LEU A 30 -15.82 -17.23 -19.49
CA LEU A 30 -16.30 -16.90 -20.83
C LEU A 30 -15.20 -17.04 -21.89
N ILE A 31 -14.00 -16.48 -21.66
CA ILE A 31 -12.90 -16.61 -22.63
C ILE A 31 -12.41 -18.05 -22.73
N THR A 32 -12.42 -18.81 -21.63
CA THR A 32 -12.09 -20.24 -21.65
C THR A 32 -13.10 -21.01 -22.50
N LEU A 33 -14.40 -20.77 -22.31
CA LEU A 33 -15.44 -21.40 -23.13
C LEU A 33 -15.26 -21.06 -24.62
N LEU A 34 -15.08 -19.79 -24.96
CA LEU A 34 -14.86 -19.36 -26.35
C LEU A 34 -13.57 -19.97 -26.94
N SER A 35 -12.51 -20.08 -26.14
CA SER A 35 -11.25 -20.69 -26.57
C SER A 35 -11.42 -22.20 -26.81
N LEU A 36 -12.16 -22.91 -25.96
CA LEU A 36 -12.44 -24.33 -26.14
C LEU A 36 -13.32 -24.62 -27.36
N VAL A 37 -14.26 -23.72 -27.67
CA VAL A 37 -15.22 -23.90 -28.78
C VAL A 37 -14.66 -23.45 -30.12
N VAL A 38 -13.82 -22.41 -30.15
CA VAL A 38 -13.36 -21.79 -31.42
C VAL A 38 -11.85 -21.99 -31.63
N ILE A 39 -11.03 -21.56 -30.67
CA ILE A 39 -9.57 -21.56 -30.83
C ILE A 39 -9.00 -22.98 -30.84
N LEU A 40 -9.44 -23.84 -29.92
CA LEU A 40 -8.92 -25.19 -29.79
C LEU A 40 -9.20 -26.05 -31.04
N PRO A 41 -10.41 -26.08 -31.63
CA PRO A 41 -10.64 -26.79 -32.88
C PRO A 41 -9.82 -26.24 -34.05
N VAL A 42 -9.62 -24.92 -34.12
CA VAL A 42 -8.78 -24.31 -35.16
C VAL A 42 -7.33 -24.76 -35.03
N ASN A 43 -6.79 -24.78 -33.81
CA ASN A 43 -5.44 -25.27 -33.51
C ASN A 43 -5.26 -26.75 -33.87
N ILE A 44 -6.19 -27.61 -33.46
CA ILE A 44 -6.16 -29.05 -33.76
C ILE A 44 -6.33 -29.33 -35.26
N SER A 45 -6.99 -28.43 -36.01
CA SER A 45 -7.13 -28.54 -37.47
C SER A 45 -5.87 -28.15 -38.25
N GLY A 46 -4.80 -27.75 -37.55
CA GLY A 46 -3.48 -27.51 -38.09
C GLY A 46 -2.73 -28.82 -38.37
N ASN A 47 -1.70 -28.74 -39.22
CA ASN A 47 -0.94 -29.89 -39.71
C ASN A 47 0.59 -29.68 -39.58
N GLU A 48 1.05 -28.73 -38.75
CA GLU A 48 2.49 -28.43 -38.62
C GLU A 48 3.19 -29.33 -37.58
N ASP A 49 2.50 -29.74 -36.51
CA ASP A 49 3.05 -30.62 -35.48
C ASP A 49 2.58 -32.07 -35.72
N ASP A 50 3.49 -32.96 -36.13
CA ASP A 50 3.22 -34.39 -36.34
C ASP A 50 3.08 -35.20 -35.02
N THR A 51 3.52 -34.63 -33.89
CA THR A 51 3.49 -35.29 -32.57
C THR A 51 2.23 -34.93 -31.77
N VAL A 52 1.20 -35.77 -31.85
CA VAL A 52 -0.11 -35.60 -31.17
C VAL A 52 0.00 -35.49 -29.63
N THR A 53 1.10 -35.93 -29.03
CA THR A 53 1.34 -35.88 -27.57
C THR A 53 1.92 -34.56 -27.08
N ASP A 54 2.40 -33.69 -27.98
CA ASP A 54 3.02 -32.43 -27.59
C ASP A 54 1.97 -31.33 -27.40
N TYR A 55 2.19 -30.50 -26.38
CA TYR A 55 1.33 -29.35 -26.07
C TYR A 55 1.14 -28.41 -27.27
N GLY A 56 2.16 -28.35 -28.15
CA GLY A 56 2.17 -27.58 -29.40
C GLY A 56 0.96 -27.84 -30.29
N PHE A 57 0.48 -29.08 -30.34
CA PHE A 57 -0.69 -29.52 -31.12
C PHE A 57 -1.97 -28.74 -30.78
N THR A 58 -2.13 -28.32 -29.52
CA THR A 58 -3.31 -27.57 -29.05
C THR A 58 -3.14 -26.06 -29.12
N THR A 59 -2.02 -25.57 -29.64
CA THR A 59 -1.65 -24.14 -29.66
C THR A 59 -1.60 -23.59 -31.09
N ILE A 60 -1.39 -22.28 -31.21
CA ILE A 60 -1.25 -21.61 -32.50
C ILE A 60 -0.06 -22.15 -33.32
N SER A 61 0.93 -22.79 -32.68
CA SER A 61 2.11 -23.37 -33.34
C SER A 61 1.77 -24.49 -34.33
N ASN A 62 0.63 -25.17 -34.17
CA ASN A 62 0.21 -26.23 -35.11
C ASN A 62 -0.41 -25.68 -36.41
N VAL A 63 -0.70 -24.38 -36.49
CA VAL A 63 -1.32 -23.74 -37.65
C VAL A 63 -0.24 -23.15 -38.56
N ASP A 64 -0.26 -23.52 -39.85
CA ASP A 64 0.67 -22.99 -40.86
C ASP A 64 0.67 -21.44 -40.91
N VAL A 65 1.86 -20.88 -41.07
CA VAL A 65 2.13 -19.42 -41.02
C VAL A 65 1.43 -18.67 -42.17
N ASN A 66 1.18 -19.34 -43.30
CA ASN A 66 0.49 -18.76 -44.45
C ASN A 66 -1.02 -19.02 -44.44
N SER A 67 -1.53 -19.75 -43.43
CA SER A 67 -2.92 -20.14 -43.36
C SER A 67 -3.83 -18.95 -43.02
N PRO A 68 -4.95 -18.76 -43.75
CA PRO A 68 -5.94 -17.74 -43.38
C PRO A 68 -6.60 -18.01 -42.02
N LYS A 69 -6.46 -19.23 -41.46
CA LYS A 69 -6.98 -19.60 -40.13
C LYS A 69 -6.37 -18.75 -39.01
N LEU A 70 -5.16 -18.21 -39.18
CA LEU A 70 -4.53 -17.32 -38.19
C LEU A 70 -5.35 -16.05 -37.92
N TRP A 71 -6.14 -15.57 -38.90
CA TRP A 71 -7.05 -14.44 -38.70
C TRP A 71 -8.11 -14.70 -37.63
N VAL A 72 -8.49 -15.96 -37.39
CA VAL A 72 -9.41 -16.32 -36.31
C VAL A 72 -8.83 -15.92 -34.95
N HIS A 73 -7.54 -16.14 -34.72
CA HIS A 73 -6.87 -15.73 -33.47
C HIS A 73 -6.86 -14.22 -33.29
N THR A 74 -6.56 -13.47 -34.35
CA THR A 74 -6.54 -12.00 -34.33
C THR A 74 -7.93 -11.44 -34.03
N LEU A 75 -8.95 -11.92 -34.74
CA LEU A 75 -10.34 -11.50 -34.53
C LEU A 75 -10.85 -11.87 -33.15
N MET A 76 -10.54 -13.08 -32.66
CA MET A 76 -10.91 -13.51 -31.31
C MET A 76 -10.18 -12.70 -30.23
N SER A 77 -8.92 -12.36 -30.43
CA SER A 77 -8.17 -11.49 -29.49
C SER A 77 -8.78 -10.11 -29.41
N LEU A 78 -9.19 -9.52 -30.54
CA LEU A 78 -9.92 -8.26 -30.58
C LEU A 78 -11.28 -8.38 -29.88
N ALA A 79 -12.01 -9.47 -30.11
CA ALA A 79 -13.27 -9.74 -29.44
C ALA A 79 -13.10 -9.87 -27.92
N PHE A 80 -12.07 -10.59 -27.44
CA PHE A 80 -11.75 -10.72 -26.02
C PHE A 80 -11.43 -9.38 -25.36
N LEU A 81 -10.73 -8.48 -26.07
CA LEU A 81 -10.48 -7.12 -25.60
C LEU A 81 -11.78 -6.31 -25.47
N ILE A 82 -12.66 -6.36 -26.48
CA ILE A 82 -13.95 -5.67 -26.44
C ILE A 82 -14.83 -6.20 -25.30
N ILE A 83 -14.87 -7.53 -25.10
CA ILE A 83 -15.57 -8.16 -23.99
C ILE A 83 -14.97 -7.72 -22.64
N ALA A 84 -13.65 -7.71 -22.50
CA ALA A 84 -12.98 -7.24 -21.29
C ALA A 84 -13.34 -5.80 -20.96
N ILE A 85 -13.31 -4.90 -21.95
CA ILE A 85 -13.73 -3.50 -21.79
C ILE A 85 -15.20 -3.41 -21.36
N ALA A 86 -16.09 -4.22 -21.95
CA ALA A 86 -17.50 -4.23 -21.58
C ALA A 86 -17.72 -4.71 -20.13
N PHE A 87 -17.01 -5.75 -19.68
CA PHE A 87 -17.03 -6.23 -18.31
C PHE A 87 -16.50 -5.17 -17.34
N MET A 88 -15.34 -4.57 -17.64
CA MET A 88 -14.73 -3.53 -16.81
C MET A 88 -15.61 -2.28 -16.75
N ARG A 89 -16.26 -1.88 -17.85
CA ARG A 89 -17.22 -0.77 -17.83
C ARG A 89 -18.44 -1.07 -16.97
N ARG A 90 -18.97 -2.29 -17.03
CA ARG A 90 -20.09 -2.70 -16.17
C ARG A 90 -19.69 -2.77 -14.69
N PHE A 91 -18.50 -3.24 -14.40
CA PHE A 91 -17.95 -3.24 -13.04
C PHE A 91 -17.77 -1.80 -12.54
N SER A 92 -17.13 -0.93 -13.32
CA SER A 92 -16.93 0.48 -12.99
C SER A 92 -18.23 1.26 -12.82
N ALA A 93 -19.28 0.94 -13.59
CA ALA A 93 -20.59 1.57 -13.42
C ALA A 93 -21.37 1.07 -12.19
N LYS A 94 -20.96 -0.07 -11.62
CA LYS A 94 -21.52 -0.64 -10.38
C LYS A 94 -20.69 -0.33 -9.14
N LEU A 95 -19.45 0.10 -9.33
CA LEU A 95 -18.66 0.69 -8.26
C LEU A 95 -19.40 1.96 -7.85
N ASP A 96 -20.22 1.82 -6.81
CA ASP A 96 -20.65 2.94 -6.00
C ASP A 96 -19.39 3.39 -5.27
N VAL A 97 -18.58 4.19 -5.95
CA VAL A 97 -17.64 5.08 -5.28
C VAL A 97 -18.54 6.14 -4.68
N GLU A 98 -19.25 5.76 -3.62
CA GLU A 98 -19.83 6.71 -2.70
C GLU A 98 -18.63 7.58 -2.33
N ASN A 99 -18.60 8.84 -2.80
CA ASN A 99 -17.48 9.71 -2.50
C ASN A 99 -17.53 9.84 -0.98
N GLU A 100 -16.69 9.12 -0.24
CA GLU A 100 -16.62 9.25 1.23
C GLU A 100 -16.33 10.71 1.61
N ASP A 101 -15.68 11.42 0.68
CA ASP A 101 -15.50 12.87 0.61
C ASP A 101 -16.80 13.69 0.68
N ASP A 102 -17.93 13.21 0.15
CA ASP A 102 -19.22 13.91 0.15
C ASP A 102 -19.78 14.12 1.56
N ALA A 103 -19.45 13.23 2.50
CA ALA A 103 -19.85 13.31 3.91
C ALA A 103 -18.74 13.85 4.84
N CYS A 104 -17.60 14.25 4.31
CA CYS A 104 -16.47 14.68 5.13
C CYS A 104 -16.56 16.17 5.48
N ARG A 105 -16.70 16.46 6.78
CA ARG A 105 -16.67 17.83 7.32
C ARG A 105 -15.25 18.34 7.63
N THR A 106 -14.22 17.53 7.39
CA THR A 106 -12.84 17.85 7.76
C THR A 106 -11.98 17.95 6.51
N LEU A 107 -11.25 19.05 6.36
CA LEU A 107 -10.30 19.22 5.25
C LEU A 107 -8.87 19.13 5.76
N MET A 108 -8.03 18.45 5.00
CA MET A 108 -6.58 18.46 5.14
C MET A 108 -6.01 19.59 4.31
N LEU A 109 -5.36 20.55 4.97
CA LEU A 109 -4.64 21.65 4.35
C LEU A 109 -3.15 21.35 4.40
N SER A 110 -2.49 21.31 3.25
CA SER A 110 -1.05 21.10 3.12
C SER A 110 -0.33 22.38 2.67
N TYR A 111 1.00 22.40 2.84
CA TYR A 111 1.88 23.52 2.49
C TYR A 111 1.69 24.81 3.29
N ILE A 112 1.21 24.70 4.53
CA ILE A 112 1.21 25.82 5.47
C ILE A 112 2.67 26.11 5.89
N PRO A 113 3.14 27.37 5.86
CA PRO A 113 4.46 27.72 6.36
C PRO A 113 4.67 27.25 7.80
N LYS A 114 5.75 26.51 8.05
CA LYS A 114 6.00 25.81 9.33
C LYS A 114 6.13 26.75 10.52
N ASP A 115 6.57 27.98 10.28
CA ASP A 115 6.69 29.06 11.27
C ASP A 115 5.36 29.78 11.55
N LYS A 116 4.30 29.47 10.79
CA LYS A 116 2.97 30.10 10.86
C LYS A 116 1.84 29.14 11.24
N CYS A 117 2.19 27.98 11.80
CA CYS A 117 1.23 26.97 12.27
C CYS A 117 0.57 27.37 13.61
N PHE A 118 -0.15 28.49 13.61
CA PHE A 118 -0.92 28.96 14.77
C PHE A 118 -2.41 28.87 14.49
N LYS A 119 -3.15 28.29 15.44
CA LYS A 119 -4.60 28.07 15.34
C LYS A 119 -5.36 29.38 15.06
N ASN A 120 -5.00 30.44 15.79
CA ASN A 120 -5.65 31.75 15.65
C ASN A 120 -5.46 32.35 14.25
N THR A 121 -4.31 32.15 13.63
CA THR A 121 -4.00 32.67 12.30
C THR A 121 -4.87 31.98 11.24
N ILE A 122 -5.00 30.66 11.28
CA ILE A 122 -5.87 29.91 10.36
C ILE A 122 -7.34 30.28 10.57
N LEU A 123 -7.79 30.37 11.82
CA LEU A 123 -9.15 30.80 12.15
C LEU A 123 -9.45 32.23 11.66
N GLN A 124 -8.49 33.15 11.82
CA GLN A 124 -8.62 34.53 11.32
C GLN A 124 -8.74 34.55 9.80
N HIS A 125 -7.98 33.71 9.08
CA HIS A 125 -8.02 33.65 7.62
C HIS A 125 -9.42 33.24 7.16
N PHE A 126 -9.97 32.15 7.71
CA PHE A 126 -11.31 31.68 7.34
C PHE A 126 -12.42 32.66 7.75
N LYS A 127 -12.29 33.31 8.91
CA LYS A 127 -13.26 34.32 9.36
C LYS A 127 -13.34 35.53 8.41
N GLU A 128 -12.20 35.98 7.90
CA GLU A 128 -12.14 37.13 6.98
C GLU A 128 -12.45 36.75 5.53
N ALA A 129 -11.90 35.64 5.04
CA ALA A 129 -12.06 35.20 3.66
C ALA A 129 -13.44 34.54 3.39
N TYR A 130 -14.00 33.86 4.40
CA TYR A 130 -15.24 33.10 4.29
C TYR A 130 -16.18 33.38 5.48
N PRO A 131 -16.79 34.58 5.57
CA PRO A 131 -17.59 34.99 6.74
C PRO A 131 -18.85 34.15 7.00
N GLY A 132 -19.27 33.32 6.04
CA GLY A 132 -20.38 32.37 6.20
C GLY A 132 -19.95 30.93 6.57
N VAL A 133 -18.65 30.68 6.74
CA VAL A 133 -18.10 29.37 7.10
C VAL A 133 -17.72 29.36 8.58
N VAL A 134 -18.22 28.36 9.30
CA VAL A 134 -17.92 28.16 10.72
C VAL A 134 -16.91 27.02 10.83
N VAL A 135 -15.76 27.34 11.42
CA VAL A 135 -14.70 26.37 11.75
C VAL A 135 -14.83 26.02 13.23
N ASP A 136 -15.06 24.74 13.52
CA ASP A 136 -15.18 24.22 14.88
C ASP A 136 -13.80 24.08 15.52
N ASP A 137 -12.84 23.52 14.78
CA ASP A 137 -11.51 23.25 15.28
C ASP A 137 -10.44 23.21 14.17
N VAL A 138 -9.19 23.41 14.59
CA VAL A 138 -8.00 23.30 13.73
C VAL A 138 -6.94 22.51 14.49
N GLN A 139 -6.55 21.37 13.95
CA GLN A 139 -5.50 20.51 14.50
C GLN A 139 -4.30 20.49 13.56
N PHE A 140 -3.13 20.91 14.05
CA PHE A 140 -1.89 20.79 13.28
C PHE A 140 -1.31 19.39 13.44
N SER A 141 -0.64 18.91 12.40
CA SER A 141 0.20 17.73 12.52
C SER A 141 1.65 18.11 12.80
N PHE A 142 2.29 17.24 13.58
CA PHE A 142 3.63 17.46 14.11
C PHE A 142 4.56 16.32 13.70
N ASN A 143 5.86 16.58 13.73
CA ASN A 143 6.86 15.56 13.43
C ASN A 143 6.98 14.55 14.58
N ILE A 144 6.11 13.53 14.58
CA ILE A 144 6.07 12.48 15.61
C ILE A 144 6.94 11.26 15.29
N LYS A 145 7.82 11.32 14.27
CA LYS A 145 8.55 10.14 13.79
C LYS A 145 9.39 9.48 14.88
N THR A 146 10.16 10.27 15.63
CA THR A 146 11.00 9.78 16.73
C THR A 146 10.15 9.24 17.87
N LEU A 147 9.09 9.97 18.25
CA LEU A 147 8.15 9.56 19.30
C LEU A 147 7.46 8.23 18.96
N ALA A 148 7.01 8.06 17.72
CA ALA A 148 6.39 6.82 17.26
C ALA A 148 7.38 5.65 17.23
N ASN A 149 8.65 5.89 16.91
CA ASN A 149 9.70 4.86 16.99
C ASN A 149 9.97 4.43 18.44
N LEU A 150 10.04 5.39 19.36
CA LEU A 150 10.18 5.11 20.80
C LEU A 150 8.97 4.33 21.34
N ASP A 151 7.76 4.69 20.93
CA ASP A 151 6.53 3.97 21.31
C ASP A 151 6.52 2.53 20.80
N ASP A 152 6.94 2.30 19.55
CA ASP A 152 7.08 0.96 18.98
C ASP A 152 8.12 0.12 19.73
N HIS A 153 9.27 0.70 20.07
CA HIS A 153 10.26 0.02 20.91
C HIS A 153 9.74 -0.27 22.32
N ARG A 154 9.00 0.65 22.94
CA ARG A 154 8.40 0.45 24.27
C ARG A 154 7.38 -0.69 24.21
N ARG A 155 6.52 -0.72 23.19
CA ARG A 155 5.55 -1.80 22.97
C ARG A 155 6.25 -3.16 22.81
N ARG A 156 7.33 -3.24 22.04
CA ARG A 156 8.12 -4.49 21.91
C ARG A 156 8.76 -4.91 23.23
N ALA A 157 9.27 -3.97 24.02
CA ALA A 157 9.81 -4.26 25.35
C ALA A 157 8.72 -4.77 26.29
N HIS A 158 7.54 -4.15 26.27
CA HIS A 158 6.36 -4.57 27.02
C HIS A 158 5.90 -5.99 26.63
N GLU A 159 5.78 -6.28 25.33
CA GLU A 159 5.46 -7.63 24.83
C GLU A 159 6.50 -8.66 25.25
N GLY A 160 7.79 -8.29 25.19
CA GLY A 160 8.91 -9.13 25.66
C GLY A 160 8.82 -9.44 27.15
N LYS A 161 8.47 -8.43 27.98
CA LYS A 161 8.22 -8.57 29.41
C LYS A 161 7.04 -9.49 29.69
N THR A 162 5.88 -9.23 29.08
CA THR A 162 4.66 -10.03 29.25
C THR A 162 4.91 -11.50 28.89
N THR A 163 5.56 -11.75 27.74
CA THR A 163 5.93 -13.11 27.32
C THR A 163 6.88 -13.79 28.31
N SER A 164 7.82 -13.02 28.89
CA SER A 164 8.78 -13.55 29.88
C SER A 164 8.11 -13.87 31.22
N VAL A 165 7.14 -13.06 31.65
CA VAL A 165 6.31 -13.32 32.84
C VAL A 165 5.46 -14.57 32.63
N ASP A 166 4.76 -14.67 31.50
CA ASP A 166 3.95 -15.84 31.15
C ASP A 166 4.79 -17.13 31.14
N LEU A 167 6.04 -17.06 30.67
CA LEU A 167 6.95 -18.19 30.65
C LEU A 167 7.40 -18.58 32.06
N LYS A 168 7.66 -17.60 32.93
CA LYS A 168 7.96 -17.85 34.35
C LYS A 168 6.79 -18.53 35.05
N ASP A 169 5.57 -18.08 34.80
CA ASP A 169 4.37 -18.66 35.42
C ASP A 169 4.11 -20.09 34.96
N LYS A 170 4.41 -20.42 33.69
CA LYS A 170 4.29 -21.78 33.15
C LYS A 170 5.39 -22.74 33.59
N THR A 171 6.62 -22.26 33.70
CA THR A 171 7.80 -23.13 33.92
C THR A 171 8.35 -23.09 35.36
N GLY A 172 7.92 -22.11 36.16
CA GLY A 172 8.45 -21.82 37.50
C GLY A 172 9.83 -21.16 37.50
N ASN A 173 10.53 -21.10 36.36
CA ASN A 173 11.89 -20.57 36.24
C ASN A 173 11.89 -19.20 35.57
N ARG A 174 12.77 -18.31 36.03
CA ARG A 174 12.94 -16.99 35.40
C ARG A 174 13.71 -17.13 34.08
N PRO A 175 13.18 -16.65 32.95
CA PRO A 175 13.85 -16.77 31.66
C PRO A 175 15.04 -15.81 31.54
N THR A 176 16.12 -16.28 30.93
CA THR A 176 17.30 -15.47 30.61
C THR A 176 17.36 -15.14 29.12
N MET A 177 17.99 -14.01 28.81
CA MET A 177 18.20 -13.54 27.44
C MET A 177 19.57 -12.92 27.24
N VAL A 178 19.94 -12.72 25.97
CA VAL A 178 21.19 -12.09 25.54
C VAL A 178 20.83 -10.84 24.73
N PRO A 179 20.97 -9.62 25.27
CA PRO A 179 20.46 -8.37 24.69
C PRO A 179 21.38 -7.82 23.58
N TYR A 180 21.81 -8.67 22.64
CA TYR A 180 22.67 -8.28 21.53
C TYR A 180 22.08 -8.75 20.19
N TYR A 181 22.29 -7.96 19.13
CA TYR A 181 21.92 -8.36 17.77
C TYR A 181 22.53 -9.72 17.43
N PHE A 182 21.71 -10.64 16.92
CA PHE A 182 22.10 -12.01 16.60
C PHE A 182 22.70 -12.80 17.79
N GLY A 183 22.37 -12.43 19.03
CA GLY A 183 22.91 -13.06 20.25
C GLY A 183 22.58 -14.55 20.41
N ARG A 184 21.59 -15.07 19.66
CA ARG A 184 21.27 -16.52 19.57
C ARG A 184 21.85 -17.21 18.32
N LEU A 185 22.28 -16.46 17.31
CA LEU A 185 22.82 -17.01 16.06
C LEU A 185 24.32 -17.30 16.17
N CYS A 186 25.02 -16.62 17.07
CA CYS A 186 26.42 -16.88 17.34
C CYS A 186 26.57 -18.07 18.31
N CYS A 187 26.87 -19.24 17.78
CA CYS A 187 27.18 -20.46 18.55
C CYS A 187 28.46 -20.32 19.41
N CYS A 188 29.22 -19.24 19.23
CA CYS A 188 30.53 -18.99 19.84
C CYS A 188 30.48 -18.09 21.10
N CYS A 189 29.28 -17.74 21.59
CA CYS A 189 29.10 -16.74 22.66
C CYS A 189 29.74 -17.07 24.01
N HIS A 190 30.22 -18.30 24.26
CA HIS A 190 31.00 -18.60 25.47
C HIS A 190 32.39 -17.92 25.45
N ASN A 191 32.97 -17.68 24.27
CA ASN A 191 34.25 -16.99 24.10
C ASN A 191 34.11 -15.49 23.72
N CYS A 192 32.92 -15.01 23.34
CA CYS A 192 32.68 -13.61 22.97
C CYS A 192 32.28 -12.70 24.15
N GLY A 193 32.16 -13.21 25.38
CA GLY A 193 31.84 -12.40 26.56
C GLY A 193 30.41 -11.87 26.60
N CYS A 194 29.47 -12.47 25.87
CA CYS A 194 28.07 -12.06 25.86
C CYS A 194 27.40 -12.43 27.19
N LYS A 195 27.11 -11.44 28.05
CA LYS A 195 26.47 -11.65 29.34
C LYS A 195 24.98 -12.02 29.15
N GLN A 196 24.57 -13.16 29.71
CA GLN A 196 23.16 -13.47 29.89
C GLN A 196 22.58 -12.64 31.03
N VAL A 197 21.39 -12.10 30.83
CA VAL A 197 20.66 -11.29 31.81
C VAL A 197 19.26 -11.85 32.02
N ASP A 198 18.67 -11.54 33.17
CA ASP A 198 17.27 -11.85 33.43
C ASP A 198 16.37 -11.05 32.48
N ALA A 199 15.49 -11.73 31.75
CA ALA A 199 14.67 -11.10 30.71
C ALA A 199 13.62 -10.16 31.29
N ILE A 200 13.01 -10.51 32.42
CA ILE A 200 11.96 -9.70 33.04
C ILE A 200 12.55 -8.40 33.57
N ASP A 201 13.69 -8.48 34.28
CA ASP A 201 14.35 -7.29 34.84
C ASP A 201 14.89 -6.40 33.73
N TYR A 202 15.47 -7.00 32.66
CA TYR A 202 15.93 -6.25 31.49
C TYR A 202 14.79 -5.50 30.80
N TYR A 203 13.69 -6.18 30.44
CA TYR A 203 12.58 -5.53 29.74
C TYR A 203 11.86 -4.51 30.62
N THR A 204 11.80 -4.73 31.94
CA THR A 204 11.24 -3.73 32.87
C THR A 204 12.08 -2.46 32.88
N GLY A 205 13.40 -2.57 33.03
CA GLY A 205 14.26 -1.38 32.99
C GLY A 205 14.29 -0.70 31.62
N GLU A 206 14.16 -1.47 30.54
CA GLU A 206 14.10 -0.94 29.18
C GLU A 206 12.79 -0.21 28.89
N GLU A 207 11.66 -0.72 29.39
CA GLU A 207 10.35 -0.08 29.35
C GLU A 207 10.39 1.29 30.05
N ASP A 208 10.91 1.34 31.28
CA ASP A 208 11.05 2.58 32.06
C ASP A 208 11.97 3.60 31.35
N ARG A 209 13.09 3.13 30.77
CA ARG A 209 14.03 3.97 30.02
C ARG A 209 13.37 4.57 28.79
N LEU A 210 12.60 3.78 28.06
CA LEU A 210 11.90 4.21 26.85
C LEU A 210 10.76 5.16 27.19
N GLU A 211 10.02 4.92 28.28
CA GLU A 211 8.97 5.83 28.76
C GLU A 211 9.55 7.21 29.11
N GLN A 212 10.66 7.28 29.84
CA GLN A 212 11.34 8.55 30.14
C GLN A 212 11.83 9.26 28.86
N ALA A 213 12.37 8.51 27.90
CA ALA A 213 12.79 9.06 26.62
C ALA A 213 11.59 9.60 25.81
N MET A 214 10.44 8.92 25.86
CA MET A 214 9.20 9.38 25.23
C MET A 214 8.69 10.66 25.86
N GLU A 215 8.63 10.77 27.19
CA GLU A 215 8.19 11.99 27.86
C GLU A 215 9.07 13.19 27.51
N LYS A 216 10.38 12.98 27.42
CA LYS A 216 11.31 14.02 26.95
C LYS A 216 11.06 14.41 25.50
N GLU A 217 10.80 13.45 24.63
CA GLU A 217 10.58 13.70 23.21
C GLU A 217 9.22 14.34 22.91
N LYS A 218 8.17 14.07 23.71
CA LYS A 218 6.86 14.71 23.59
C LYS A 218 6.98 16.24 23.58
N VAL A 219 7.84 16.81 24.44
CA VAL A 219 8.06 18.26 24.51
C VAL A 219 8.63 18.82 23.20
N ASN A 220 9.52 18.09 22.53
CA ASN A 220 10.13 18.51 21.27
C ASN A 220 9.21 18.25 20.06
N ALA A 221 8.52 17.11 20.05
CA ALA A 221 7.70 16.69 18.93
C ALA A 221 6.61 17.71 18.60
N PHE A 222 5.95 18.29 19.62
CA PHE A 222 4.90 19.30 19.44
C PHE A 222 5.42 20.70 19.03
N GLN A 223 6.74 20.90 18.89
CA GLN A 223 7.31 22.16 18.43
C GLN A 223 7.54 22.17 16.91
N GLU A 224 7.74 21.01 16.30
CA GLU A 224 8.02 20.89 14.87
C GLU A 224 6.75 20.62 14.06
N CYS A 225 6.12 21.69 13.57
CA CYS A 225 4.98 21.56 12.66
C CYS A 225 5.41 21.02 11.28
N THR A 226 4.61 20.12 10.71
CA THR A 226 4.86 19.55 9.37
C THR A 226 4.48 20.50 8.24
N GLY A 227 3.60 21.46 8.51
CA GLY A 227 2.94 22.30 7.51
C GLY A 227 1.60 21.73 7.02
N ILE A 228 1.05 20.74 7.73
CA ILE A 228 -0.26 20.14 7.44
C ILE A 228 -1.20 20.39 8.62
N ALA A 229 -2.43 20.84 8.34
CA ALA A 229 -3.48 21.07 9.33
C ALA A 229 -4.79 20.40 8.91
N PHE A 230 -5.52 19.86 9.89
CA PHE A 230 -6.86 19.33 9.75
C PHE A 230 -7.85 20.36 10.28
N VAL A 231 -8.71 20.86 9.41
CA VAL A 231 -9.70 21.89 9.73
C VAL A 231 -11.09 21.27 9.75
N ILE A 232 -11.75 21.36 10.89
CA ILE A 232 -13.07 20.77 11.11
C ILE A 232 -14.11 21.88 10.93
N PHE A 233 -15.02 21.68 9.99
CA PHE A 233 -16.13 22.60 9.72
C PHE A 233 -17.41 22.12 10.39
N ASN A 234 -18.29 23.07 10.70
CA ASN A 234 -19.58 22.76 11.33
C ASN A 234 -20.49 21.92 10.43
N THR A 235 -20.39 22.07 9.10
CA THR A 235 -21.21 21.31 8.14
C THR A 235 -20.37 20.84 6.95
N GLU A 236 -20.73 19.70 6.38
CA GLU A 236 -20.12 19.12 5.18
C GLU A 236 -20.18 20.10 3.99
N GLN A 237 -21.31 20.78 3.83
CA GLN A 237 -21.52 21.77 2.77
C GLN A 237 -20.49 22.92 2.81
N MET A 238 -20.04 23.31 4.01
CA MET A 238 -19.01 24.34 4.16
C MET A 238 -17.64 23.83 3.74
N ALA A 239 -17.30 22.59 4.10
CA ALA A 239 -16.06 21.93 3.66
C ALA A 239 -16.05 21.79 2.14
N HIS A 240 -17.13 21.28 1.55
CA HIS A 240 -17.32 21.16 0.10
C HIS A 240 -17.11 22.47 -0.64
N LYS A 241 -17.78 23.54 -0.17
CA LYS A 241 -17.62 24.86 -0.75
C LYS A 241 -16.15 25.29 -0.77
N LEU A 242 -15.43 25.10 0.34
CA LEU A 242 -14.04 25.49 0.43
C LEU A 242 -13.14 24.63 -0.48
N TYR A 243 -13.35 23.32 -0.49
CA TYR A 243 -12.66 22.39 -1.36
C TYR A 243 -12.77 22.81 -2.83
N TYR A 244 -14.00 23.09 -3.31
CA TYR A 244 -14.21 23.53 -4.69
C TYR A 244 -13.62 24.92 -4.99
N ASP A 245 -13.62 25.85 -4.02
CA ASP A 245 -13.04 27.18 -4.21
C ASP A 245 -11.51 27.13 -4.34
N TYR A 246 -10.83 26.21 -3.64
CA TYR A 246 -9.38 26.01 -3.73
C TYR A 246 -8.96 25.15 -4.93
N ASN A 247 -9.75 24.14 -5.28
CA ASN A 247 -9.45 23.21 -6.39
C ASN A 247 -10.10 23.59 -7.73
N SER A 248 -10.73 24.76 -7.79
CA SER A 248 -11.29 25.27 -9.04
C SER A 248 -10.16 25.48 -10.06
N ALA A 249 -10.27 24.80 -11.21
CA ALA A 249 -9.24 24.82 -12.24
C ALA A 249 -8.90 26.25 -12.69
N ILE A 250 -7.71 26.43 -13.28
CA ILE A 250 -7.15 27.71 -13.77
C ILE A 250 -8.13 28.53 -14.67
N CYS A 251 -9.14 27.87 -15.27
CA CYS A 251 -10.16 28.49 -16.12
C CYS A 251 -11.51 28.83 -15.44
N SER A 252 -11.68 28.48 -14.17
CA SER A 252 -12.87 28.82 -13.37
C SER A 252 -12.73 30.21 -12.73
N LYS A 253 -13.84 30.96 -12.64
CA LYS A 253 -13.86 32.35 -12.15
C LYS A 253 -13.72 32.48 -10.63
N THR A 254 -13.76 31.37 -9.89
CA THR A 254 -13.68 31.33 -8.43
C THR A 254 -12.25 31.06 -8.00
N LYS A 255 -11.53 32.12 -7.66
CA LYS A 255 -10.27 32.00 -6.93
C LYS A 255 -10.56 31.98 -5.43
N PRO A 256 -9.70 31.32 -4.62
CA PRO A 256 -9.85 31.36 -3.17
C PRO A 256 -9.92 32.82 -2.68
N GLN A 257 -10.84 33.08 -1.77
CA GLN A 257 -11.05 34.40 -1.18
C GLN A 257 -9.82 34.81 -0.38
N LYS A 258 -9.49 36.10 -0.42
CA LYS A 258 -8.30 36.64 0.27
C LYS A 258 -8.71 37.36 1.55
N SER A 259 -8.01 37.02 2.62
CA SER A 259 -7.95 37.74 3.90
C SER A 259 -6.75 38.69 3.98
N SER A 260 -6.71 39.50 5.04
CA SER A 260 -5.56 40.38 5.35
C SER A 260 -4.25 39.62 5.54
N ILE A 261 -4.32 38.41 6.10
CA ILE A 261 -3.17 37.53 6.40
C ILE A 261 -2.89 36.50 5.31
N SER A 262 -3.57 36.55 4.16
CA SER A 262 -3.43 35.54 3.10
C SER A 262 -2.02 35.40 2.55
N LYS A 263 -1.24 36.48 2.55
CA LYS A 263 0.18 36.46 2.15
C LYS A 263 1.08 35.90 3.25
N GLU A 264 0.71 36.06 4.52
CA GLU A 264 1.49 35.57 5.65
C GLU A 264 1.39 34.05 5.77
N VAL A 265 0.19 33.50 5.59
CA VAL A 265 -0.04 32.04 5.64
C VAL A 265 0.17 31.33 4.30
N ASP A 266 0.53 32.09 3.26
CA ASP A 266 0.67 31.62 1.88
C ASP A 266 -0.54 30.83 1.36
N SER A 267 -1.74 31.32 1.67
CA SER A 267 -3.02 30.65 1.36
C SER A 267 -3.24 30.33 -0.12
N ALA A 268 -2.50 30.96 -1.04
CA ALA A 268 -2.64 30.69 -2.47
C ALA A 268 -1.98 29.38 -2.91
N ASN A 269 -1.02 28.88 -2.13
CA ASN A 269 -0.27 27.65 -2.42
C ASN A 269 -0.74 26.47 -1.55
N TRP A 270 -1.82 26.65 -0.78
CA TRP A 270 -2.40 25.56 -0.02
C TRP A 270 -2.98 24.52 -0.95
N ASP A 271 -2.70 23.27 -0.61
CA ASP A 271 -3.32 22.12 -1.22
C ASP A 271 -4.40 21.62 -0.26
N VAL A 272 -5.62 21.48 -0.78
CA VAL A 272 -6.83 21.28 0.02
C VAL A 272 -7.50 20.00 -0.44
N GLU A 273 -7.48 19.01 0.43
CA GLU A 273 -8.08 17.69 0.18
C GLU A 273 -9.07 17.36 1.31
N PHE A 274 -10.02 16.48 1.05
CA PHE A 274 -10.81 15.90 2.14
C PHE A 274 -9.89 15.07 3.03
N ALA A 275 -10.08 15.20 4.35
CA ALA A 275 -9.25 14.45 5.28
C ALA A 275 -9.63 12.96 5.21
N PRO A 276 -8.67 12.05 4.97
CA PRO A 276 -8.92 10.62 5.05
C PRO A 276 -9.20 10.20 6.50
N ASP A 277 -9.66 8.95 6.69
CA ASP A 277 -9.86 8.41 8.04
C ASP A 277 -8.55 8.47 8.86
N PRO A 278 -8.59 8.84 10.16
CA PRO A 278 -7.40 8.93 10.99
C PRO A 278 -6.53 7.66 11.03
N ASN A 279 -7.11 6.49 10.79
CA ASN A 279 -6.39 5.21 10.76
C ASN A 279 -5.68 4.97 9.41
N ASP A 280 -6.15 5.59 8.33
CA ASP A 280 -5.54 5.48 7.00
C ASP A 280 -4.38 6.47 6.82
N ILE A 281 -4.27 7.45 7.71
CA ILE A 281 -3.15 8.40 7.72
C ILE A 281 -1.90 7.74 8.28
N TYR A 282 -0.87 7.60 7.44
CA TYR A 282 0.46 7.22 7.90
C TYR A 282 1.19 8.43 8.52
N TRP A 283 0.87 8.75 9.77
CA TRP A 283 1.34 9.95 10.49
C TRP A 283 2.85 10.18 10.44
N GLN A 284 3.65 9.11 10.47
CA GLN A 284 5.11 9.18 10.45
C GLN A 284 5.68 9.67 9.11
N ASN A 285 4.90 9.61 8.03
CA ASN A 285 5.31 10.06 6.70
C ASN A 285 4.93 11.51 6.42
N LEU A 286 4.07 12.14 7.21
CA LEU A 286 3.65 13.53 7.02
C LEU A 286 4.81 14.54 7.13
N SER A 287 5.86 14.20 7.88
CA SER A 287 7.04 15.06 8.04
C SER A 287 8.12 14.86 6.97
N VAL A 288 7.91 13.96 6.00
CA VAL A 288 8.91 13.65 4.96
C VAL A 288 8.95 14.76 3.93
N THR A 289 10.13 15.33 3.71
CA THR A 289 10.32 16.34 2.66
C THR A 289 10.28 15.72 1.26
N PRO A 290 9.80 16.45 0.22
CA PRO A 290 9.70 15.93 -1.14
C PRO A 290 11.01 15.34 -1.69
N PHE A 291 12.15 15.97 -1.39
CA PHE A 291 13.46 15.45 -1.80
C PHE A 291 13.78 14.09 -1.18
N LYS A 292 13.52 13.91 0.13
CA LYS A 292 13.72 12.63 0.82
C LYS A 292 12.76 11.57 0.29
N TRP A 293 11.54 11.95 -0.05
CA TRP A 293 10.56 11.06 -0.66
C TRP A 293 11.06 10.55 -2.03
N TRP A 294 11.52 11.45 -2.91
CA TRP A 294 12.00 11.07 -4.24
C TRP A 294 13.24 10.18 -4.19
N LEU A 295 14.18 10.47 -3.29
CA LEU A 295 15.36 9.62 -3.08
C LEU A 295 14.97 8.20 -2.65
N ARG A 296 14.00 8.08 -1.72
CA ARG A 296 13.47 6.76 -1.30
C ARG A 296 12.75 6.06 -2.45
N ALA A 297 11.94 6.79 -3.23
CA ALA A 297 11.21 6.24 -4.36
C ALA A 297 12.18 5.65 -5.41
N ILE A 298 13.25 6.37 -5.77
CA ILE A 298 14.27 5.86 -6.69
C ILE A 298 14.94 4.63 -6.12
N PHE A 299 15.38 4.68 -4.86
CA PHE A 299 16.07 3.56 -4.24
C PHE A 299 15.21 2.29 -4.25
N ILE A 300 13.94 2.40 -3.83
CA ILE A 300 12.99 1.28 -3.84
C ILE A 300 12.78 0.75 -5.26
N ASN A 301 12.52 1.63 -6.23
CA ASN A 301 12.32 1.21 -7.62
C ASN A 301 13.57 0.54 -8.22
N MET A 302 14.77 1.02 -7.89
CA MET A 302 16.03 0.39 -8.29
C MET A 302 16.17 -1.03 -7.68
N VAL A 303 15.84 -1.19 -6.39
CA VAL A 303 15.85 -2.51 -5.74
C VAL A 303 14.83 -3.45 -6.38
N VAL A 304 13.61 -2.99 -6.64
CA VAL A 304 12.58 -3.77 -7.34
C VAL A 304 13.06 -4.17 -8.74
N LEU A 305 13.69 -3.26 -9.48
CA LEU A 305 14.25 -3.55 -10.79
C LEU A 305 15.34 -4.63 -10.71
N LEU A 306 16.24 -4.54 -9.73
CA LEU A 306 17.27 -5.56 -9.51
C LEU A 306 16.65 -6.92 -9.18
N ILE A 307 15.65 -6.96 -8.29
CA ILE A 307 14.94 -8.20 -7.94
C ILE A 307 14.28 -8.79 -9.18
N LEU A 308 13.55 -8.00 -9.97
CA LEU A 308 12.92 -8.47 -11.20
C LEU A 308 13.95 -8.95 -12.22
N PHE A 309 15.08 -8.27 -12.37
CA PHE A 309 16.18 -8.70 -13.23
C PHE A 309 16.74 -10.07 -12.80
N PHE A 310 16.98 -10.27 -11.51
CA PHE A 310 17.49 -11.54 -10.99
C PHE A 310 16.43 -12.65 -10.91
N LEU A 311 15.14 -12.34 -10.91
CA LEU A 311 14.06 -13.35 -10.98
C LEU A 311 13.76 -13.77 -12.42
N THR A 312 13.89 -12.86 -13.38
CA THR A 312 13.70 -13.16 -14.80
C THR A 312 14.84 -14.01 -15.37
N THR A 313 16.08 -13.81 -14.89
CA THR A 313 17.27 -14.51 -15.40
C THR A 313 17.21 -16.04 -15.18
N PRO A 314 16.91 -16.58 -13.98
CA PRO A 314 16.75 -18.02 -13.76
C PRO A 314 15.62 -18.63 -14.58
N SER A 315 14.51 -17.89 -14.78
CA SER A 315 13.39 -18.36 -15.61
C SER A 315 13.81 -18.56 -17.08
N ALA A 316 14.64 -17.66 -17.61
CA ALA A 316 15.23 -17.80 -18.94
C ALA A 316 16.21 -18.99 -19.02
N ILE A 317 17.07 -19.17 -18.01
CA ILE A 317 18.05 -20.29 -17.96
C ILE A 317 17.35 -21.65 -17.80
N LEU A 318 16.30 -21.74 -16.99
CA LEU A 318 15.51 -22.96 -16.83
C LEU A 318 14.81 -23.36 -18.13
N THR A 319 14.33 -22.37 -18.90
CA THR A 319 13.72 -22.60 -20.22
C THR A 319 14.74 -23.12 -21.24
N ASP A 320 15.96 -22.57 -21.23
CA ASP A 320 17.04 -22.98 -22.14
C ASP A 320 17.53 -24.41 -21.84
N LYS A 321 17.73 -24.75 -20.56
CA LYS A 321 18.10 -26.13 -20.15
C LYS A 321 16.99 -27.15 -20.39
N GLY A 322 15.73 -26.72 -20.49
CA GLY A 322 14.61 -27.57 -20.88
C GLY A 322 14.59 -27.91 -22.37
N ARG A 323 15.36 -27.19 -23.20
CA ARG A 323 15.37 -27.29 -24.67
C ARG A 323 16.53 -28.11 -25.24
N ASP A 324 17.48 -28.58 -24.42
CA ASP A 324 18.64 -29.35 -24.88
C ASP A 324 18.30 -30.86 -25.00
N PRO A 325 18.15 -31.41 -26.22
CA PRO A 325 17.82 -32.82 -26.43
C PRO A 325 18.96 -33.78 -26.06
N ASN A 326 20.19 -33.29 -25.82
CA ASN A 326 21.35 -34.12 -25.49
C ASN A 326 21.57 -34.34 -23.99
N ASN A 327 20.75 -33.72 -23.12
CA ASN A 327 20.95 -33.77 -21.67
C ASN A 327 19.94 -34.66 -20.91
N SER A 328 19.48 -35.74 -21.54
CA SER A 328 18.60 -36.75 -20.93
C SER A 328 19.25 -37.52 -19.78
N ASN A 329 20.59 -37.50 -19.65
CA ASN A 329 21.33 -38.23 -18.63
C ASN A 329 21.44 -37.51 -17.27
N LEU A 330 21.04 -36.24 -17.16
CA LEU A 330 21.05 -35.50 -15.87
C LEU A 330 19.68 -35.47 -15.17
N ARG A 331 18.61 -35.98 -15.81
CA ARG A 331 17.25 -36.02 -15.22
C ARG A 331 17.14 -36.95 -13.99
N VAL A 332 18.09 -37.84 -13.75
CA VAL A 332 18.03 -38.82 -12.64
C VAL A 332 18.90 -38.44 -11.44
N SER A 333 19.92 -37.58 -11.60
CA SER A 333 20.91 -37.36 -10.54
C SER A 333 20.50 -36.33 -9.47
N PHE A 334 19.68 -35.33 -9.82
CA PHE A 334 19.31 -34.26 -8.86
C PHE A 334 18.13 -34.60 -7.93
N TYR A 335 17.41 -35.70 -8.14
CA TYR A 335 16.37 -36.16 -7.21
C TYR A 335 16.89 -37.05 -6.07
N LEU A 336 18.19 -37.39 -6.05
CA LEU A 336 18.78 -38.29 -5.03
C LEU A 336 19.80 -37.63 -4.07
N HIS A 337 20.03 -36.32 -4.18
CA HIS A 337 20.86 -35.56 -3.23
C HIS A 337 20.15 -34.31 -2.69
N GLY A 338 18.91 -34.53 -2.23
CA GLY A 338 18.09 -33.55 -1.55
C GLY A 338 17.29 -34.15 -0.38
N LEU A 339 17.89 -35.11 0.32
CA LEU A 339 17.49 -35.57 1.66
C LEU A 339 18.72 -35.67 2.55
#